data_AF-A0A9B0X3E1-F1
#
_entry.id   AF-A0A9B0X3E1-F1
#
_cell.length_a   1.000
_cell.length_b   1.000
_cell.length_c   1.000
_cell.angle_alpha   90.00
_cell.angle_beta   90.00
_cell.angle_gamma   90.00
#
_symmetry.space_group_name_H-M   'P 1'
#
loop_
_entity.id
_entity.type
_entity.pdbx_description
1 polymer ?
#
loop_
_entity_poly.entity_id
_entity_poly.type
_entity_poly.pdbx_seq_one_letter_code
_entity_poly.pdbx_strand_id
1 'polypeptide(L)'
;MQYTSNNEILSFGFYFKYDGECLPRYEYTKRQTGNYFTGIGPLNNTFKPVYVTEDVMIGLYINVSVQGVTSYIMQLLAKENSVSQEVFDMYMDYTRQVGIPEENLIDIIKRERTGI
;
A
#
# COMPACT_ATOMS: atom_id res chain seq x y z
N MET A 1 -9.08 -2.12 -4.67
CA MET A 1 -8.82 -0.79 -4.06
C MET A 1 -9.34 0.28 -5.01
N GLN A 2 -9.96 1.35 -4.50
CA GLN A 2 -10.44 2.47 -5.33
C GLN A 2 -9.76 3.78 -4.88
N TYR A 3 -9.39 4.63 -5.84
CA TYR A 3 -8.73 5.91 -5.61
C TYR A 3 -9.53 7.06 -6.22
N THR A 4 -9.68 8.14 -5.48
CA THR A 4 -10.08 9.45 -6.02
C THR A 4 -9.07 10.51 -5.57
N SER A 5 -8.71 11.42 -6.46
CA SER A 5 -7.80 12.53 -6.16
C SER A 5 -8.41 13.88 -6.55
N ASN A 6 -8.18 14.88 -5.71
CA ASN A 6 -8.49 16.28 -5.98
C ASN A 6 -7.27 17.15 -5.69
N ASN A 7 -6.18 16.94 -6.44
CA ASN A 7 -4.85 17.58 -6.36
C ASN A 7 -4.11 17.56 -4.99
N GLU A 8 -4.82 17.49 -3.87
CA GLU A 8 -4.29 17.56 -2.50
C GLU A 8 -4.67 16.35 -1.65
N ILE A 9 -5.83 15.71 -1.87
CA ILE A 9 -6.25 14.54 -1.10
C ILE A 9 -6.23 13.31 -2.00
N LEU A 10 -5.72 12.21 -1.46
CA LEU A 10 -5.82 10.87 -2.04
C LEU A 10 -6.61 9.99 -1.08
N SER A 11 -7.68 9.38 -1.58
CA SER A 11 -8.50 8.42 -0.83
C SER A 11 -8.12 6.98 -1.20
N PHE A 12 -8.15 6.09 -0.21
CA PHE A 12 -7.91 4.66 -0.36
C PHE A 12 -9.09 3.90 0.22
N GLY A 13 -9.86 3.22 -0.61
CA GLY A 13 -10.88 2.25 -0.17
C GLY A 13 -10.36 0.81 -0.24
N PHE A 14 -10.34 0.10 0.88
CA PHE A 14 -9.91 -1.31 0.95
C PHE A 14 -10.72 -2.12 1.97
N TYR A 15 -10.60 -3.45 1.89
CA TYR A 15 -11.11 -4.37 2.89
C TYR A 15 -9.95 -4.90 3.74
N PHE A 16 -10.19 -5.10 5.03
CA PHE A 16 -9.28 -5.83 5.90
C PHE A 16 -10.03 -6.93 6.64
N LYS A 17 -9.37 -8.06 6.89
CA LYS A 17 -9.95 -9.18 7.63
C LYS A 17 -9.60 -9.06 9.11
N TYR A 18 -10.61 -9.05 9.97
CA TYR A 18 -10.44 -9.04 11.43
C TYR A 18 -11.43 -10.03 12.03
N ASP A 19 -10.92 -10.95 12.86
CA ASP A 19 -11.72 -12.04 13.45
C ASP A 19 -12.54 -12.85 12.41
N GLY A 20 -11.93 -13.11 11.25
CA GLY A 20 -12.58 -13.84 10.16
C GLY A 20 -13.51 -13.01 9.27
N GLU A 21 -13.87 -11.79 9.67
CA GLU A 21 -14.78 -10.92 8.93
C GLU A 21 -14.05 -9.89 8.07
N CYS A 22 -14.55 -9.65 6.85
CA CYS A 22 -14.04 -8.61 5.96
C CYS A 22 -14.74 -7.28 6.23
N LEU A 23 -14.00 -6.31 6.73
CA LEU A 23 -14.51 -4.98 7.09
C LEU A 23 -14.01 -3.92 6.09
N PRO A 24 -14.90 -3.06 5.57
CA PRO A 24 -14.50 -1.98 4.68
C PRO A 24 -13.78 -0.87 5.46
N ARG A 25 -12.79 -0.25 4.84
CA ARG A 25 -12.07 0.90 5.39
C ARG A 25 -11.78 1.92 4.30
N TYR A 26 -11.87 3.19 4.70
CA TYR A 26 -11.52 4.33 3.88
C TYR A 26 -10.44 5.14 4.60
N GLU A 27 -9.30 5.30 3.96
CA GLU A 27 -8.24 6.18 4.43
C GLU A 27 -8.15 7.39 3.51
N TYR A 28 -7.92 8.56 4.11
CA TYR A 28 -7.71 9.80 3.39
C TYR A 28 -6.32 10.30 3.72
N THR A 29 -5.58 10.71 2.72
CA THR A 29 -4.22 11.23 2.88
C THR A 29 -4.10 12.57 2.20
N LYS A 30 -3.34 13.50 2.79
CA LYS A 30 -3.06 14.82 2.23
C LYS A 30 -1.63 14.88 1.70
N ARG A 31 -1.45 15.40 0.49
CA ARG A 31 -0.15 15.67 -0.11
C ARG A 31 0.69 16.58 0.80
N GLN A 32 1.93 16.18 1.00
CA GLN A 32 2.99 16.94 1.64
C GLN A 32 4.03 17.36 0.58
N THR A 33 5.13 17.98 1.00
CA THR A 33 6.22 18.35 0.10
C THR A 33 6.74 17.13 -0.69
N GLY A 34 6.89 17.28 -2.00
CA GLY A 34 7.30 16.20 -2.90
C GLY A 34 6.17 15.22 -3.20
N ASN A 35 6.48 13.92 -3.16
CA ASN A 35 5.54 12.83 -3.41
C ASN A 35 5.09 12.11 -2.13
N TYR A 36 5.15 12.76 -0.98
CA TYR A 36 4.65 12.19 0.27
C TYR A 36 3.19 12.57 0.50
N PHE A 37 2.42 11.66 1.08
CA PHE A 37 1.03 11.85 1.47
C PHE A 37 0.86 11.36 2.90
N THR A 38 0.30 12.18 3.78
CA THR A 38 0.14 11.81 5.20
C THR A 38 -1.33 11.61 5.53
N GLY A 39 -1.64 10.56 6.29
CA GLY A 39 -2.97 10.23 6.76
C GLY A 39 -3.64 11.41 7.47
N ILE A 40 -4.92 11.61 7.16
CA ILE A 40 -5.79 12.56 7.85
C ILE A 40 -6.49 11.80 8.98
N GLY A 41 -6.27 12.22 10.21
CA GLY A 41 -6.87 11.61 11.40
C GLY A 41 -5.82 11.14 12.42
N PRO A 42 -6.21 10.29 13.40
CA PRO A 42 -5.32 9.88 14.49
C PRO A 42 -4.25 8.86 14.06
N LEU A 43 -4.33 8.34 12.84
CA LEU A 43 -3.39 7.37 12.32
C LEU A 43 -2.19 8.09 11.71
N ASN A 44 -1.00 7.76 12.20
CA ASN A 44 0.24 8.34 11.72
C ASN A 44 0.80 7.50 10.57
N ASN A 45 0.12 7.61 9.42
CA ASN A 45 0.47 6.91 8.18
C ASN A 45 1.06 7.87 7.17
N THR A 46 2.13 7.47 6.49
CA THR A 46 2.66 8.19 5.34
C THR A 46 2.75 7.27 4.14
N PHE A 47 2.16 7.67 3.04
CA PHE A 47 2.21 6.98 1.76
C PHE A 47 3.10 7.75 0.78
N LYS A 48 3.92 7.02 0.03
CA LYS A 48 4.78 7.57 -1.02
C LYS A 48 4.68 6.68 -2.25
N PRO A 49 3.97 7.10 -3.32
CA PRO A 49 4.05 6.41 -4.61
C PRO A 49 5.47 6.54 -5.17
N VAL A 50 6.08 5.41 -5.52
CA VAL A 50 7.42 5.34 -6.12
C VAL A 50 7.37 5.03 -7.61
N TYR A 51 6.32 4.32 -8.05
CA TYR A 51 6.03 4.06 -9.46
C TYR A 51 4.51 4.09 -9.67
N VAL A 52 4.04 4.80 -10.69
CA VAL A 52 2.61 4.90 -11.02
C VAL A 52 2.46 4.91 -12.54
N THR A 53 1.58 4.05 -13.02
CA THR A 53 1.05 4.05 -14.38
C THR A 53 -0.48 4.10 -14.31
N GLU A 54 -1.14 4.02 -15.46
CA GLU A 54 -2.58 3.87 -15.50
C GLU A 54 -3.06 2.57 -14.82
N ASP A 55 -2.27 1.49 -14.85
CA ASP A 55 -2.73 0.15 -14.43
C ASP A 55 -2.03 -0.38 -13.17
N VAL A 56 -0.86 0.17 -12.82
CA VAL A 56 -0.02 -0.32 -11.73
C VAL A 56 0.47 0.84 -10.86
N MET A 57 0.51 0.59 -9.55
CA MET A 57 1.14 1.44 -8.55
C MET A 57 2.07 0.61 -7.66
N ILE A 58 3.30 1.08 -7.48
CA ILE A 58 4.19 0.64 -6.40
C ILE A 58 4.29 1.80 -5.41
N GLY A 59 4.04 1.52 -4.13
CA GLY A 59 4.04 2.53 -3.09
C GLY A 59 4.71 2.03 -1.81
N LEU A 60 5.41 2.96 -1.15
CA LEU A 60 5.87 2.79 0.22
C LEU A 60 4.81 3.33 1.17
N TYR A 61 4.35 2.48 2.08
CA TYR A 61 3.49 2.85 3.20
C TYR A 61 4.28 2.74 4.51
N ILE A 62 4.29 3.82 5.27
CA ILE A 62 5.01 3.96 6.54
C ILE A 62 3.94 4.14 7.61
N ASN A 63 3.85 3.19 8.55
CA ASN A 63 2.93 3.26 9.68
C ASN A 63 3.73 3.45 10.96
N VAL A 64 3.30 4.39 11.81
CA VAL A 64 3.79 4.50 13.18
C VAL A 64 2.67 4.09 14.13
N SER A 65 2.90 3.02 14.89
CA SER A 65 1.92 2.52 15.86
C SER A 65 1.73 3.49 17.02
N VAL A 66 0.70 3.27 17.84
CA VAL A 66 0.46 4.08 19.06
C VAL A 66 1.60 3.95 20.08
N GLN A 67 2.37 2.86 20.04
CA GLN A 67 3.57 2.65 20.84
C GLN A 67 4.83 3.27 20.21
N GLY A 68 4.71 3.91 19.05
CA GLY A 68 5.83 4.54 18.34
C GLY A 68 6.67 3.57 17.50
N VAL A 69 6.19 2.35 17.25
CA VAL A 69 6.91 1.39 16.39
C VAL A 69 6.64 1.73 14.93
N THR A 70 7.71 1.99 14.17
CA THR A 70 7.64 2.26 12.74
C THR A 70 7.69 0.98 11.93
N SER A 71 6.72 0.79 11.05
CA SER A 71 6.66 -0.31 10.07
C SER A 71 6.73 0.25 8.65
N TYR A 72 7.56 -0.37 7.82
CA TYR A 72 7.68 -0.08 6.39
C TYR A 72 7.01 -1.19 5.60
N ILE A 73 6.09 -0.83 4.70
CA ILE A 73 5.30 -1.77 3.90
C ILE A 73 5.41 -1.32 2.45
N MET A 74 5.97 -2.19 1.60
CA MET A 74 5.98 -1.99 0.16
C MET A 74 4.79 -2.71 -0.47
N GLN A 75 4.00 -1.96 -1.25
CA GLN A 75 2.77 -2.45 -1.87
C GLN A 75 2.89 -2.40 -3.39
N LEU A 76 2.50 -3.50 -4.04
CA LEU A 76 2.29 -3.59 -5.49
C LEU A 76 0.80 -3.75 -5.76
N LEU A 77 0.22 -2.76 -6.41
CA LEU A 77 -1.22 -2.63 -6.63
C LEU A 77 -1.46 -2.56 -8.13
N ALA A 78 -2.37 -3.37 -8.65
CA ALA A 78 -2.74 -3.39 -10.06
C ALA A 78 -4.25 -3.39 -10.24
N LYS A 79 -4.73 -2.92 -11.41
CA LYS A 79 -6.14 -3.08 -11.80
C LYS A 79 -6.48 -4.56 -12.04
N GLU A 80 -5.53 -5.30 -12.58
CA GLU A 80 -5.64 -6.72 -12.87
C GLU A 80 -5.13 -7.60 -11.72
N ASN A 81 -5.40 -8.90 -11.79
CA ASN A 81 -4.99 -9.87 -10.78
C ASN A 81 -3.53 -10.35 -10.89
N SER A 82 -2.75 -9.77 -11.80
CA SER A 82 -1.35 -10.11 -12.05
C SER A 82 -0.63 -8.93 -12.73
N VAL A 83 0.70 -8.93 -12.65
CA VAL A 83 1.56 -7.96 -13.33
C VAL A 83 2.60 -8.68 -14.19
N SER A 84 3.30 -7.96 -15.07
CA SER A 84 4.44 -8.52 -15.80
C SER A 84 5.61 -8.82 -14.85
N GLN A 85 6.51 -9.71 -15.29
CA GLN A 85 7.72 -10.01 -14.53
C GLN A 85 8.58 -8.77 -14.32
N GLU A 86 8.70 -7.89 -15.32
CA GLU A 86 9.44 -6.62 -15.22
C GLU A 86 8.92 -5.72 -14.10
N VAL A 87 7.59 -5.59 -13.98
CA VAL A 87 6.96 -4.81 -12.91
C VAL A 87 7.21 -5.46 -11.55
N PHE A 88 7.15 -6.79 -11.47
CA PHE A 88 7.43 -7.52 -10.24
C PHE A 88 8.89 -7.38 -9.81
N ASP A 89 9.84 -7.48 -10.73
CA ASP A 89 11.27 -7.31 -10.46
C ASP A 89 11.56 -5.90 -9.95
N MET A 90 10.96 -4.88 -10.58
CA MET A 90 11.03 -3.50 -10.10
C MET A 90 10.45 -3.33 -8.69
N TYR A 91 9.32 -3.99 -8.37
CA TYR A 91 8.77 -4.01 -7.02
C TYR A 91 9.74 -4.65 -6.02
N MET A 92 10.37 -5.77 -6.38
CA MET A 92 11.35 -6.44 -5.52
C MET A 92 12.59 -5.56 -5.31
N ASP A 93 13.06 -4.85 -6.33
CA ASP A 93 14.19 -3.93 -6.20
C ASP A 93 13.89 -2.77 -5.24
N TYR A 94 12.71 -2.15 -5.34
CA TYR A 94 12.30 -1.14 -4.36
C TYR A 94 12.16 -1.73 -2.95
N THR A 95 11.63 -2.94 -2.83
CA THR A 95 11.45 -3.64 -1.56
C THR A 95 12.79 -3.90 -0.87
N ARG A 96 13.81 -4.36 -1.62
CA ARG A 96 15.18 -4.56 -1.14
C ARG A 96 15.84 -3.23 -0.74
N GLN A 97 15.63 -2.15 -1.50
CA GLN A 97 16.17 -0.83 -1.16
C GLN A 97 15.63 -0.26 0.16
N VAL A 98 14.40 -0.62 0.53
CA VAL A 98 13.80 -0.25 1.83
C VAL A 98 14.28 -1.19 2.96
N GLY A 99 14.94 -2.31 2.63
CA GLY A 99 15.45 -3.28 3.60
C GLY A 99 14.39 -4.27 4.10
N ILE A 100 13.30 -4.45 3.36
CA ILE A 100 12.27 -5.46 3.69
C ILE A 100 12.73 -6.81 3.13
N PRO A 101 12.84 -7.85 3.96
CA PRO A 101 13.33 -9.15 3.52
C PRO A 101 12.24 -9.94 2.79
N GLU A 102 12.64 -10.79 1.84
CA GLU A 102 11.73 -11.44 0.89
C GLU A 102 10.77 -12.44 1.55
N GLU A 103 11.18 -13.06 2.67
CA GLU A 103 10.33 -13.97 3.44
C GLU A 103 9.06 -13.29 4.01
N ASN A 104 9.05 -11.95 4.08
CA ASN A 104 7.88 -11.18 4.50
C ASN A 104 6.94 -10.85 3.34
N LEU A 105 7.23 -11.29 2.12
CA LEU A 105 6.36 -11.07 0.96
C LEU A 105 5.04 -11.82 1.13
N ILE A 106 3.93 -11.12 0.88
CA ILE A 106 2.59 -11.67 0.97
C ILE A 106 1.88 -11.48 -0.37
N ASP A 107 1.48 -12.59 -0.99
CA ASP A 107 0.53 -12.58 -2.11
C ASP A 107 -0.91 -12.54 -1.57
N ILE A 108 -1.46 -11.33 -1.52
CA ILE A 108 -2.81 -11.07 -1.00
C ILE A 108 -3.87 -11.70 -1.90
N ILE A 109 -3.70 -11.66 -3.22
CA ILE A 109 -4.69 -12.19 -4.19
C ILE A 109 -4.78 -13.70 -4.06
N LYS A 110 -3.64 -14.38 -3.91
CA LYS A 110 -3.61 -15.82 -3.67
C LYS A 110 -4.26 -16.19 -2.34
N ARG A 111 -3.99 -15.44 -1.27
CA ARG A 111 -4.60 -15.70 0.05
C ARG A 111 -6.12 -15.62 0.01
N GLU A 112 -6.68 -14.56 -0.58
CA GLU A 112 -8.13 -14.37 -0.75
C GLU A 112 -8.77 -15.54 -1.53
N ARG A 113 -8.11 -16.02 -2.59
CA ARG A 113 -8.59 -17.18 -3.36
C ARG A 113 -8.56 -18.49 -2.58
N THR A 114 -7.62 -18.63 -1.66
CA THR A 114 -7.45 -19.86 -0.86
C THR A 114 -8.22 -19.85 0.46
N GLY A 115 -8.83 -18.73 0.84
CA GLY A 115 -9.62 -18.61 2.08
C GLY A 115 -8.80 -18.70 3.38
N ILE A 116 -7.47 -18.61 3.29
CA ILE A 116 -6.53 -18.59 4.42
C ILE A 116 -6.37 -17.14 4.89
#